data_AF-A0A0U1DWH8-F1
#
_entry.id   AF-A0A0U1DWH8-F1
#
_cell.length_a   1.000
_cell.length_b   1.000
_cell.length_c   1.000
_cell.angle_alpha   90.00
_cell.angle_beta   90.00
_cell.angle_gamma   90.00
#
_symmetry.space_group_name_H-M   'P 1'
#
loop_
_entity.id
_entity.type
_entity.pdbx_description
1 polymer ?
#
loop_
_entity_poly.entity_id
_entity_poly.type
_entity_poly.pdbx_seq_one_letter_code
_entity_poly.pdbx_strand_id
1 'polypeptide(L)' 'MRLLDSSDEFTAEVVASATGDFRFFAAPGTWTLRALSPAGNGDASVAPTGAGIHEVDVKVA' A
#
# COMPACT_ATOMS: atom_id res chain seq x y z
N MET A 1 3.54 5.46 3.70
CA MET A 1 3.17 4.36 2.78
C MET A 1 3.29 4.86 1.36
N ARG A 2 4.03 4.17 0.50
CA ARG A 2 4.08 4.45 -0.93
C ARG A 2 3.25 3.43 -1.70
N LEU A 3 2.55 3.92 -2.71
CA LEU A 3 1.81 3.12 -3.66
C LEU A 3 2.59 3.12 -4.98
N LEU A 4 2.93 1.93 -5.47
CA LEU A 4 3.54 1.75 -6.78
C LEU A 4 2.61 0.94 -7.68
N ASP A 5 2.55 1.31 -8.96
CA ASP A 5 1.78 0.57 -9.96
C ASP A 5 2.51 -0.71 -10.40
N SER A 6 1.93 -1.42 -11.38
CA SER A 6 2.47 -2.67 -11.91
C SER A 6 3.86 -2.56 -12.54
N SER A 7 4.33 -1.35 -12.82
CA SER A 7 5.68 -1.08 -13.35
C SER A 7 6.68 -0.69 -12.25
N ASP A 8 6.29 -0.81 -10.98
CA ASP A 8 7.01 -0.28 -9.81
C ASP A 8 7.18 1.26 -9.86
N GLU A 9 6.37 1.96 -10.66
CA GLU A 9 6.38 3.42 -10.70
C GLU A 9 5.61 3.98 -9.51
N PHE A 10 6.19 4.99 -8.85
CA PHE A 10 5.54 5.70 -7.75
C PHE A 10 4.30 6.44 -8.25
N THR A 11 3.15 6.13 -7.64
CA THR A 11 1.88 6.76 -7.99
C THR A 11 1.40 7.73 -6.91
N ALA A 12 1.56 7.37 -5.63
CA ALA A 12 1.11 8.18 -4.52
C ALA A 12 1.84 7.84 -3.21
N GLU A 13 1.77 8.77 -2.25
CA GLU A 13 2.18 8.53 -0.87
C GLU A 13 1.02 8.87 0.07
N VAL A 14 0.79 8.01 1.06
CA VAL A 14 -0.17 8.24 2.14
C VAL A 14 0.52 8.06 3.49
N VAL A 15 0.13 8.89 4.45
CA VAL A 15 0.64 8.82 5.82
C VAL A 15 -0.22 7.82 6.60
N ALA A 16 0.44 6.86 7.26
CA ALA A 16 -0.25 5.94 8.17
C ALA A 16 -0.57 6.67 9.49
N SER A 17 -1.65 6.27 10.16
CA SER A 17 -2.00 6.75 11.49
C SER A 17 -0.94 6.33 12.52
N ALA A 18 -1.05 6.85 13.74
CA ALA A 18 -0.19 6.42 14.86
C ALA A 18 -0.35 4.92 15.20
N THR A 19 -1.48 4.31 14.84
CA THR A 19 -1.75 2.88 15.02
C THR A 19 -1.37 2.04 13.79
N GLY A 20 -0.87 2.66 12.71
CA GLY A 20 -0.44 1.99 11.49
C GLY A 20 -1.51 1.87 10.40
N ASP A 21 -2.72 2.38 10.64
CA ASP A 21 -3.82 2.32 9.67
C ASP A 21 -3.56 3.26 8.48
N PHE A 22 -3.90 2.82 7.28
CA PHE A 22 -3.81 3.63 6.07
C PHE A 22 -4.99 3.34 5.14
N ARG A 23 -5.31 4.31 4.27
CA ARG A 23 -6.34 4.15 3.24
C ARG A 23 -6.00 4.96 2.00
N PHE A 24 -6.24 4.37 0.84
CA PHE A 24 -6.14 5.03 -0.46
C PHE A 24 -7.21 4.48 -1.40
N PHE A 25 -7.39 5.14 -2.55
CA PHE A 25 -8.23 4.65 -3.64
C PHE A 25 -7.32 4.26 -4.79
N ALA A 26 -7.58 3.10 -5.38
CA ALA A 26 -6.83 2.60 -6.53
C ALA A 26 -7.79 1.96 -7.53
N ALA A 27 -7.47 2.14 -8.82
CA ALA A 27 -8.16 1.43 -9.89
C ALA A 27 -7.87 -0.08 -9.79
N PRO A 28 -8.72 -0.93 -10.39
CA PRO A 28 -8.41 -2.35 -10.53
C PRO A 28 -7.05 -2.53 -11.23
N GLY A 29 -6.25 -3.48 -10.73
CA GLY A 29 -4.87 -3.66 -11.20
C GLY A 29 -3.95 -4.15 -10.10
N THR A 30 -2.71 -4.44 -10.44
CA THR A 30 -1.69 -4.84 -9.46
C THR A 30 -1.02 -3.60 -8.90
N TRP A 31 -0.90 -3.58 -7.57
CA TRP A 31 -0.27 -2.50 -6.83
C TRP A 31 0.72 -3.08 -5.82
N THR A 32 1.81 -2.35 -5.61
CA THR A 32 2.74 -2.59 -4.51
C THR A 32 2.56 -1.51 -3.45
N LEU A 33 2.36 -1.95 -2.20
CA LEU A 33 2.27 -1.10 -1.03
C LEU A 33 3.57 -1.20 -0.25
N ARG A 34 4.32 -0.10 -0.21
CA ARG A 34 5.61 0.00 0.47
C ARG A 34 5.46 0.81 1.75
N ALA A 35 5.56 0.12 2.89
CA ALA A 35 5.70 0.74 4.19
C ALA A 35 7.13 1.26 4.38
N LEU A 36 7.21 2.54 4.75
CA LEU A 36 8.44 3.20 5.19
C LEU A 36 8.21 3.63 6.62
N SER A 37 8.93 3.01 7.56
CA SER A 37 8.79 3.31 8.98
C SER A 37 10.15 3.40 9.67
N PRO A 38 10.25 4.07 10.83
CA PRO A 38 11.47 4.09 11.62
C PRO A 38 11.92 2.70 12.12
N ALA A 39 10.98 1.76 12.30
CA ALA A 39 11.29 0.40 12.74
C ALA A 39 11.87 -0.46 11.61
N GLY A 40 11.47 -0.17 10.37
CA GLY A 40 11.86 -0.92 9.20
C GLY A 40 10.93 -0.65 8.02
N ASN A 41 11.25 -1.26 6.88
CA ASN A 41 10.43 -1.20 5.68
C ASN A 41 9.71 -2.54 5.46
N GLY A 42 8.65 -2.52 4.66
CA GLY A 42 7.88 -3.71 4.30
C GLY A 42 7.10 -3.50 3.01
N ASP A 43 6.93 -4.56 2.23
CA ASP A 43 6.18 -4.53 0.98
C ASP A 43 5.03 -5.54 1.02
N ALA A 44 3.89 -5.17 0.45
CA ALA A 44 2.77 -6.06 0.18
C ALA A 44 2.21 -5.80 -1.22
N SER A 45 1.80 -6.86 -1.92
CA SER A 45 1.12 -6.73 -3.21
C SER A 45 -0.38 -6.91 -3.03
N VAL A 46 -1.17 -6.09 -3.71
CA VAL A 46 -2.63 -6.19 -3.75
C VAL A 46 -3.10 -6.05 -5.19
N ALA A 47 -4.09 -6.87 -5.57
CA ALA A 47 -4.66 -6.86 -6.92
C ALA A 47 -6.20 -6.74 -6.86
N PRO A 48 -6.75 -5.56 -6.55
CA PRO A 48 -8.20 -5.34 -6.56
C PRO A 48 -8.78 -5.62 -7.94
N THR A 49 -9.87 -6.38 -8.00
CA THR A 49 -10.56 -6.74 -9.25
C THR A 49 -11.76 -5.85 -9.56
N GLY A 50 -12.19 -5.02 -8.60
CA GLY A 50 -13.36 -4.16 -8.71
C GLY A 50 -13.61 -3.32 -7.46
N ALA A 51 -14.75 -2.63 -7.45
CA ALA A 51 -15.15 -1.79 -6.33
C ALA A 51 -15.35 -2.61 -5.04
N GLY A 52 -14.88 -2.07 -3.92
CA GLY A 52 -14.95 -2.73 -2.62
C GLY A 52 -13.84 -2.26 -1.69
N ILE A 53 -13.87 -2.76 -0.46
CA ILE A 53 -12.76 -2.62 0.48
C ILE A 53 -11.87 -3.86 0.33
N HIS A 54 -10.59 -3.63 0.08
CA HIS A 54 -9.57 -4.67 -0.01
C HIS A 54 -8.58 -4.45 1.13
N GLU A 55 -8.65 -5.31 2.14
CA GLU A 55 -7.80 -5.22 3.32
C GLU A 55 -6.45 -5.92 3.07
N VAL A 56 -5.37 -5.27 3.48
CA VAL A 56 -4.01 -5.80 3.39
C VAL A 56 -3.22 -5.42 4.63
N ASP A 57 -2.55 -6.41 5.21
CA ASP A 57 -1.52 -6.20 6.22
C ASP A 57 -0.17 -6.04 5.55
N VAL A 58 0.56 -4.98 5.91
CA VAL A 58 1.95 -4.78 5.50
C VAL A 58 2.83 -4.99 6.71
N LYS A 59 3.56 -6.11 6.72
CA LYS A 59 4.50 -6.40 7.80
C LYS A 59 5.78 -5.58 7.62
N VAL A 60 6.15 -4.83 8.66
CA VAL A 60 7.44 -4.16 8.75
C VAL A 60 8.43 -5.03 9.54
N ALA A 61 9.72 -4.90 9.22
CA ALA A 61 10.82 -5.57 9.92
C ALA A 61 11.06 -4.99 11.33
#